data_AF-G8TRK3-F1
#
_entry.id   AF-G8TRK3-F1
#
_cell.length_a   1.000
_cell.length_b   1.000
_cell.length_c   1.000
_cell.angle_alpha   90.00
_cell.angle_beta   90.00
_cell.angle_gamma   90.00
#
_symmetry.space_group_name_H-M   'P 1'
#
loop_
_entity.id
_entity.type
_entity.pdbx_description
1 polymer ?
#
loop_
_entity_poly.entity_id
_entity_poly.type
_entity_poly.pdbx_seq_one_letter_code
_entity_poly.pdbx_strand_id
1 'polypeptide(L)'
;MSSLDFDPSHIAFKFKQAINFIRFGHIDHDAKILDLDSFGKTVYDLMSEKNKRNIKELIELLPPPIFSTQIQMTNIDTGAAVTLGELSSGEKQWNYCISTVLYHLNNLDSIRRSNHGLNYYNRVLIILEEIELYFHPEMQKRFVQHIIESIRQLKLHNIEHIQIIMVTHSPFVLSDIPSKNILFLNKGGPIPADDIGLTFGGNIHELLAKGFFLNDGLVGEYSQYKINTIIERLQKESDPVQTEEYTELLKTISLIGEDFLREKLIEMLNRKTIPITRKEEIKLLEDRLKMLKREQNND
;
A
#
# COMPACT_ATOMS: atom_id res chain seq x y z
N MET A 1 36.57 -20.28 22.79
CA MET A 1 35.53 -21.04 22.04
C MET A 1 34.30 -21.34 22.90
N SER A 2 34.43 -21.65 24.19
CA SER A 2 33.30 -22.04 25.06
C SER A 2 32.24 -20.97 25.33
N SER A 3 32.53 -19.68 25.21
CA SER A 3 31.55 -18.60 25.44
C SER A 3 30.63 -18.33 24.25
N LEU A 4 31.05 -18.67 23.03
CA LEU A 4 30.31 -18.38 21.78
C LEU A 4 29.33 -19.48 21.38
N ASP A 5 29.58 -20.74 21.72
CA ASP A 5 28.65 -21.86 21.46
C ASP A 5 27.31 -21.69 22.19
N PHE A 6 27.32 -20.93 23.30
CA PHE A 6 26.16 -20.70 24.14
C PHE A 6 25.46 -19.36 23.89
N ASP A 7 26.02 -18.45 23.10
CA ASP A 7 25.39 -17.15 22.81
C ASP A 7 24.24 -17.33 21.79
N PRO A 8 22.98 -17.10 22.19
CA PRO A 8 21.83 -17.19 21.30
C PRO A 8 21.53 -15.89 20.56
N SER A 9 22.33 -14.83 20.76
CA SER A 9 22.03 -13.50 20.22
C SER A 9 22.31 -13.37 18.72
N HIS A 10 21.65 -12.39 18.10
CA HIS A 10 21.83 -12.04 16.69
C HIS A 10 23.28 -11.68 16.31
N ILE A 11 24.11 -11.26 17.28
CA ILE A 11 25.53 -10.96 17.07
C ILE A 11 26.31 -12.23 16.69
N ALA A 12 25.95 -13.38 17.28
CA ALA A 12 26.61 -14.65 17.02
C ALA A 12 26.16 -15.30 15.70
N PHE A 13 25.00 -14.93 15.12
CA PHE A 13 24.48 -15.58 13.91
C PHE A 13 25.42 -15.47 12.72
N LYS A 14 26.00 -14.29 12.45
CA LYS A 14 26.95 -14.10 11.34
C LYS A 14 28.17 -15.02 11.45
N PHE A 15 28.65 -15.20 12.68
CA PHE A 15 29.79 -16.08 12.95
C PHE A 15 29.42 -17.56 12.83
N LYS A 16 28.25 -17.95 13.35
CA LYS A 16 27.72 -19.31 13.23
C LYS A 16 27.42 -19.69 11.79
N GLN A 17 26.90 -18.76 10.97
CA GLN A 17 26.73 -18.95 9.53
C GLN A 17 28.06 -19.29 8.85
N ALA A 18 29.12 -18.53 9.16
CA ALA A 18 30.45 -18.79 8.59
C ALA A 18 31.03 -20.15 9.04
N ILE A 19 30.88 -20.50 10.32
CA ILE A 19 31.31 -21.81 10.84
C ILE A 19 30.52 -22.94 10.18
N ASN A 20 29.20 -22.85 10.15
CA ASN A 20 28.33 -23.89 9.61
C ASN A 20 28.54 -24.05 8.10
N PHE A 21 28.75 -22.96 7.38
CA PHE A 21 29.15 -22.98 5.98
C PHE A 21 30.42 -23.81 5.75
N ILE A 22 31.50 -23.57 6.51
CA ILE A 22 32.74 -24.35 6.43
C ILE A 22 32.52 -25.80 6.86
N ARG A 23 31.73 -26.01 7.90
CA ARG A 23 31.52 -27.32 8.52
C ARG A 23 30.71 -28.27 7.65
N PHE A 24 29.65 -27.76 7.01
CA PHE A 24 28.69 -28.58 6.28
C PHE A 24 28.88 -28.49 4.77
N GLY A 25 29.54 -27.45 4.25
CA GLY A 25 29.72 -27.26 2.81
C GLY A 25 28.40 -27.27 2.03
N HIS A 26 27.31 -26.85 2.68
CA HIS A 26 25.94 -26.99 2.18
C HIS A 26 25.55 -25.90 1.16
N ILE A 27 26.45 -24.95 0.94
CA ILE A 27 26.38 -23.94 -0.11
C ILE A 27 27.64 -24.14 -0.95
N ASP A 28 27.45 -24.42 -2.24
CA ASP A 28 28.56 -24.57 -3.18
C ASP A 28 29.29 -23.23 -3.36
N HIS A 29 30.63 -23.27 -3.31
CA HIS A 29 31.50 -22.11 -3.44
C HIS A 29 31.39 -21.44 -4.82
N ASP A 30 31.10 -22.22 -5.86
CA ASP A 30 31.01 -21.75 -7.24
C ASP A 30 29.56 -21.51 -7.71
N ALA A 31 28.57 -21.80 -6.85
CA ALA A 31 27.16 -21.61 -7.20
C ALA A 31 26.83 -20.12 -7.37
N LYS A 32 26.56 -19.74 -8.62
CA LYS A 32 26.05 -18.40 -8.96
C LYS A 32 24.57 -18.22 -8.66
N ILE A 33 23.82 -19.32 -8.58
CA ILE A 33 22.38 -19.35 -8.35
C ILE A 33 22.10 -20.42 -7.30
N LEU A 34 21.35 -20.03 -6.28
CA LEU A 34 20.93 -20.89 -5.19
C LEU A 34 19.41 -21.03 -5.26
N ASP A 35 18.94 -22.12 -5.84
CA ASP A 35 17.50 -22.43 -5.93
C ASP A 35 16.93 -22.63 -4.52
N LEU A 36 15.88 -21.88 -4.17
CA LEU A 36 15.34 -21.84 -2.82
C LEU A 36 14.70 -23.16 -2.39
N ASP A 37 14.04 -23.88 -3.31
CA ASP A 37 13.40 -25.16 -2.99
C ASP A 37 14.44 -26.24 -2.71
N SER A 38 15.46 -26.33 -3.56
CA SER A 38 16.56 -27.27 -3.41
C SER A 38 17.38 -26.94 -2.16
N PHE A 39 17.70 -25.66 -1.94
CA PHE A 39 18.41 -25.22 -0.75
C PHE A 39 17.60 -25.45 0.53
N GLY A 40 16.29 -25.17 0.50
CA GLY A 40 15.39 -25.39 1.61
C GLY A 40 15.34 -26.86 2.04
N LYS A 41 15.35 -27.81 1.09
CA LYS A 41 15.47 -29.24 1.38
C LYS A 41 16.81 -29.57 2.04
N THR A 42 17.93 -29.09 1.49
CA THR A 42 19.26 -29.31 2.09
C THR A 42 19.33 -28.78 3.52
N VAL A 43 18.83 -27.57 3.76
CA VAL A 43 18.76 -26.96 5.10
C VAL A 43 17.88 -27.80 6.03
N TYR A 44 16.72 -28.23 5.57
CA TYR A 44 15.80 -29.08 6.34
C TYR A 44 16.44 -30.42 6.72
N ASP A 45 17.09 -31.08 5.77
CA ASP A 45 17.77 -32.36 5.99
C ASP A 45 18.87 -32.19 7.04
N LEU A 46 19.70 -31.16 6.93
CA LEU A 46 20.75 -30.83 7.92
C LEU A 46 20.18 -30.53 9.32
N MET A 47 19.03 -29.86 9.40
CA MET A 47 18.34 -29.63 10.68
C MET A 47 17.73 -30.91 11.25
N SER A 48 17.30 -31.84 10.40
CA SER A 48 16.67 -33.10 10.80
C SER A 48 17.67 -34.19 11.20
N GLU A 49 18.89 -34.15 10.66
CA GLU A 49 19.96 -35.09 10.97
C GLU A 49 20.38 -35.04 12.45
N LYS A 50 20.74 -36.20 13.01
CA LYS A 50 21.10 -36.39 14.43
C LYS A 50 22.34 -35.61 14.92
N ASN A 51 22.92 -34.70 14.14
CA ASN A 51 24.04 -33.80 14.50
C ASN A 51 23.61 -32.67 15.48
N LYS A 52 22.64 -32.97 16.34
CA LYS A 52 21.83 -32.13 17.25
C LYS A 52 22.57 -31.22 18.24
N ARG A 53 23.90 -31.18 18.29
CA ARG A 53 24.58 -30.46 19.38
C ARG A 53 24.78 -28.97 19.12
N ASN A 54 24.80 -28.50 17.85
CA ASN A 54 25.29 -27.14 17.58
C ASN A 54 24.37 -26.24 16.73
N ILE A 55 23.50 -26.76 15.86
CA ILE A 55 22.58 -25.91 15.05
C ILE A 55 21.31 -25.68 15.85
N LYS A 56 21.00 -24.42 16.17
CA LYS A 56 19.83 -24.06 16.99
C LYS A 56 18.71 -23.41 16.17
N GLU A 57 19.07 -22.68 15.13
CA GLU A 57 18.17 -21.81 14.36
C GLU A 57 18.45 -21.94 12.86
N LEU A 58 17.43 -21.86 12.01
CA LEU A 58 17.58 -21.91 10.55
C LEU A 58 18.49 -20.78 10.03
N ILE A 59 18.44 -19.61 10.67
CA ILE A 59 19.28 -18.47 10.32
C ILE A 59 20.78 -18.79 10.38
N GLU A 60 21.20 -19.78 11.18
CA GLU A 60 22.59 -20.23 11.29
C GLU A 60 23.08 -21.04 10.08
N LEU A 61 22.17 -21.43 9.17
CA LEU A 61 22.47 -22.15 7.93
C LEU A 61 22.32 -21.27 6.68
N LEU A 62 21.92 -20.01 6.83
CA LEU A 62 21.86 -19.08 5.69
C LEU A 62 23.27 -18.70 5.18
N PRO A 63 23.39 -18.21 3.94
CA PRO A 63 24.68 -17.77 3.39
C PRO A 63 25.39 -16.78 4.32
N PRO A 64 26.67 -17.02 4.66
CA PRO A 64 27.44 -16.12 5.51
C PRO A 64 27.68 -14.76 4.84
N PRO A 65 27.96 -13.70 5.62
CA PRO A 65 28.14 -12.33 5.12
C PRO A 65 29.40 -12.12 4.26
N ILE A 66 30.15 -13.18 3.94
CA ILE A 66 31.23 -13.17 2.95
C ILE A 66 30.69 -13.17 1.51
N PHE A 67 29.43 -13.59 1.31
CA PHE A 67 28.76 -13.55 0.03
C PHE A 67 27.99 -12.25 -0.17
N SER A 68 28.05 -11.72 -1.40
CA SER A 68 27.07 -10.73 -1.88
C SER A 68 25.87 -11.49 -2.42
N THR A 69 24.74 -11.43 -1.72
CA THR A 69 23.52 -12.14 -2.10
C THR A 69 22.50 -11.18 -2.70
N GLN A 70 21.79 -11.64 -3.73
CA GLN A 70 20.68 -10.91 -4.35
C GLN A 70 19.51 -11.87 -4.53
N ILE A 71 18.31 -11.42 -4.14
CA ILE A 71 17.08 -12.18 -4.36
C ILE A 71 16.63 -11.92 -5.80
N GLN A 72 16.54 -13.01 -6.57
CA GLN A 72 15.98 -13.03 -7.91
C GLN A 72 14.61 -13.69 -7.86
N MET A 73 13.64 -13.05 -8.48
CA MET A 73 12.25 -13.49 -8.57
C MET A 73 11.88 -13.61 -10.05
N THR A 74 10.83 -14.36 -10.35
CA THR A 74 10.30 -14.48 -11.71
C THR A 74 8.97 -13.78 -11.78
N ASN A 75 8.82 -12.83 -12.71
CA ASN A 75 7.55 -12.19 -12.98
C ASN A 75 6.57 -13.23 -13.55
N ILE A 76 5.40 -13.37 -12.94
CA ILE A 76 4.43 -14.44 -13.27
C ILE A 76 3.84 -14.23 -14.68
N ASP A 77 3.66 -12.98 -15.10
CA ASP A 77 3.01 -12.66 -16.37
C ASP A 77 3.97 -12.73 -17.55
N THR A 78 5.21 -12.24 -17.36
CA THR A 78 6.20 -12.12 -18.44
C THR A 78 7.25 -13.23 -18.42
N GLY A 79 7.38 -13.98 -17.32
CA GLY A 79 8.44 -14.95 -17.11
C GLY A 79 9.84 -14.33 -16.96
N ALA A 80 9.95 -13.01 -16.98
CA ALA A 80 11.22 -12.31 -16.87
C ALA A 80 11.77 -12.42 -15.44
N ALA A 81 13.10 -12.58 -15.34
CA ALA A 81 13.76 -12.52 -14.05
C ALA A 81 13.87 -11.06 -13.58
N VAL A 82 13.46 -10.81 -12.35
CA VAL A 82 13.42 -9.49 -11.72
C VAL A 82 14.12 -9.59 -10.37
N THR A 83 14.93 -8.60 -10.05
CA THR A 83 15.64 -8.50 -8.78
C THR A 83 14.94 -7.53 -7.84
N LEU A 84 15.25 -7.60 -6.54
CA LEU A 84 14.69 -6.69 -5.54
C LEU A 84 14.98 -5.20 -5.85
N GLY A 85 16.07 -4.92 -6.56
CA GLY A 85 16.45 -3.58 -7.01
C GLY A 85 15.61 -3.04 -8.17
N GLU A 86 14.93 -3.90 -8.92
CA GLU A 86 14.09 -3.54 -10.08
C GLU A 86 12.62 -3.36 -9.71
N LEU A 87 12.24 -3.68 -8.47
CA LEU A 87 10.90 -3.44 -7.95
C LEU A 87 10.53 -1.95 -7.99
N SER A 88 9.24 -1.67 -8.13
CA SER A 88 8.69 -0.32 -8.00
C SER A 88 8.97 0.26 -6.61
N SER A 89 8.90 1.58 -6.48
CA SER A 89 9.10 2.27 -5.19
C SER A 89 8.10 1.78 -4.14
N GLY A 90 6.84 1.56 -4.50
CA GLY A 90 5.81 1.06 -3.59
C GLY A 90 6.09 -0.37 -3.12
N GLU A 91 6.49 -1.27 -4.02
CA GLU A 91 6.89 -2.64 -3.66
C GLU A 91 8.13 -2.66 -2.76
N LYS A 92 9.13 -1.81 -3.05
CA LYS A 92 10.31 -1.67 -2.19
C LYS A 92 9.93 -1.20 -0.80
N GLN A 93 9.13 -0.14 -0.70
CA GLN A 93 8.70 0.41 0.59
C GLN A 93 7.93 -0.63 1.40
N TRP A 94 7.05 -1.40 0.76
CA TRP A 94 6.31 -2.48 1.40
C TRP A 94 7.24 -3.54 1.99
N ASN A 95 8.15 -4.06 1.16
CA ASN A 95 9.12 -5.07 1.60
C ASN A 95 10.02 -4.55 2.72
N TYR A 96 10.54 -3.32 2.59
CA TYR A 96 11.42 -2.74 3.60
C TYR A 96 10.69 -2.48 4.92
N CYS A 97 9.48 -1.93 4.88
CA CYS A 97 8.68 -1.67 6.09
C CYS A 97 8.40 -2.97 6.85
N ILE A 98 7.83 -3.97 6.18
CA ILE A 98 7.50 -5.25 6.79
C ILE A 98 8.77 -5.95 7.29
N SER A 99 9.80 -6.06 6.45
CA SER A 99 11.07 -6.71 6.84
C SER A 99 11.73 -6.04 8.05
N THR A 100 11.67 -4.72 8.14
CA THR A 100 12.21 -3.95 9.27
C THR A 100 11.46 -4.30 10.56
N VAL A 101 10.13 -4.28 10.54
CA VAL A 101 9.31 -4.67 11.69
C VAL A 101 9.63 -6.11 12.12
N LEU A 102 9.67 -7.05 11.18
CA LEU A 102 9.94 -8.45 11.48
C LEU A 102 11.36 -8.67 12.04
N TYR A 103 12.35 -8.00 11.46
CA TYR A 103 13.73 -8.05 11.91
C TYR A 103 13.87 -7.57 13.36
N HIS A 104 13.26 -6.44 13.70
CA HIS A 104 13.31 -5.90 15.06
C HIS A 104 12.57 -6.79 16.06
N LEU A 105 11.41 -7.32 15.71
CA LEU A 105 10.67 -8.26 16.56
C LEU A 105 11.47 -9.53 16.81
N ASN A 106 12.04 -10.14 15.77
CA ASN A 106 12.86 -11.34 15.89
C ASN A 106 14.10 -11.09 16.77
N ASN A 107 14.73 -9.91 16.63
CA ASN A 107 15.87 -9.54 17.46
C ASN A 107 15.51 -9.37 18.93
N LEU A 108 14.41 -8.69 19.23
CA LEU A 108 13.92 -8.54 20.60
C LEU A 108 13.55 -9.90 21.21
N ASP A 109 12.92 -10.78 20.42
CA ASP A 109 12.53 -12.12 20.84
C ASP A 109 13.74 -13.04 21.09
N SER A 110 14.88 -12.82 20.42
CA SER A 110 16.09 -13.64 20.61
C SER A 110 16.72 -13.51 22.00
N ILE A 111 16.42 -12.45 22.75
CA ILE A 111 16.99 -12.19 24.07
C ILE A 111 16.22 -12.97 25.13
N ARG A 112 16.88 -13.90 25.82
CA ARG A 112 16.26 -14.73 26.88
C ARG A 112 16.48 -14.13 28.26
N ARG A 113 15.50 -14.30 29.18
CA ARG A 113 15.59 -13.85 30.60
C ARG A 113 16.82 -14.35 31.35
N SER A 114 17.42 -15.46 30.94
CA SER A 114 18.61 -16.05 31.55
C SER A 114 19.93 -15.33 31.20
N ASN A 115 19.93 -14.41 30.22
CA ASN A 115 21.15 -13.73 29.79
C ASN A 115 21.47 -12.59 30.76
N HIS A 116 22.31 -12.86 31.75
CA HIS A 116 22.80 -11.86 32.71
C HIS A 116 23.49 -10.71 31.97
N GLY A 117 22.89 -9.51 32.01
CA GLY A 117 23.44 -8.29 31.42
C GLY A 117 22.70 -7.73 30.20
N LEU A 118 21.69 -8.42 29.66
CA LEU A 118 20.85 -7.91 28.57
C LEU A 118 19.42 -7.63 29.05
N ASN A 119 18.84 -6.54 28.55
CA ASN A 119 17.46 -6.17 28.85
C ASN A 119 16.49 -7.07 28.08
N TYR A 120 15.59 -7.72 28.82
CA TYR A 120 14.54 -8.57 28.28
C TYR A 120 13.24 -7.77 28.16
N TYR A 121 12.60 -7.83 26.98
CA TYR A 121 11.35 -7.13 26.68
C TYR A 121 10.29 -8.13 26.23
N ASN A 122 9.20 -8.28 26.99
CA ASN A 122 8.07 -9.14 26.63
C ASN A 122 6.84 -8.36 26.11
N ARG A 123 6.92 -7.02 26.06
CA ARG A 123 5.87 -6.13 25.56
C ARG A 123 6.47 -5.14 24.59
N VAL A 124 5.90 -5.06 23.39
CA VAL A 124 6.41 -4.21 22.32
C VAL A 124 5.31 -3.26 21.84
N LEU A 125 5.66 -1.98 21.75
CA LEU A 125 4.86 -0.96 21.08
C LEU A 125 5.53 -0.64 19.74
N ILE A 126 4.77 -0.78 18.66
CA ILE A 126 5.17 -0.40 17.31
C ILE A 126 4.40 0.86 16.95
N ILE A 127 5.12 1.91 16.55
CA ILE A 127 4.54 3.16 16.06
C ILE A 127 4.91 3.29 14.59
N LEU A 128 3.90 3.43 13.74
CA LEU A 128 4.04 3.55 12.30
C LEU A 128 3.45 4.89 11.87
N GLU A 129 4.28 5.76 11.32
CA GLU A 129 3.88 7.09 10.86
C GLU A 129 3.89 7.10 9.33
N GLU A 130 2.70 7.18 8.73
CA GLU A 130 2.46 7.38 7.29
C GLU A 130 3.25 6.43 6.36
N ILE A 131 3.54 5.23 6.86
CA ILE A 131 4.37 4.23 6.17
C ILE A 131 3.75 3.75 4.85
N GLU A 132 2.44 3.91 4.71
CA GLU A 132 1.65 3.50 3.57
C GLU A 132 1.56 4.53 2.44
N LEU A 133 2.12 5.73 2.61
CA LEU A 133 2.03 6.82 1.62
C LEU A 133 2.55 6.46 0.24
N TYR A 134 3.59 5.61 0.17
CA TYR A 134 4.20 5.20 -1.10
C TYR A 134 3.59 3.91 -1.66
N PHE A 135 2.64 3.30 -0.96
CA PHE A 135 1.99 2.08 -1.42
C PHE A 135 0.98 2.39 -2.52
N HIS A 136 0.90 1.48 -3.49
CA HIS A 136 -0.25 1.43 -4.38
C HIS A 136 -1.54 1.26 -3.55
N PRO A 137 -2.68 1.87 -3.92
CA PRO A 137 -3.93 1.75 -3.14
C PRO A 137 -4.34 0.31 -2.80
N GLU A 138 -4.15 -0.61 -3.76
CA GLU A 138 -4.41 -2.04 -3.54
C GLU A 138 -3.52 -2.65 -2.43
N MET A 139 -2.28 -2.17 -2.29
CA MET A 139 -1.40 -2.58 -1.20
C MET A 139 -1.84 -1.95 0.12
N GLN A 140 -2.24 -0.68 0.14
CA GLN A 140 -2.77 -0.03 1.35
C GLN A 140 -3.96 -0.81 1.92
N LYS A 141 -4.87 -1.25 1.05
CA LYS A 141 -6.03 -2.08 1.42
C LYS A 141 -5.65 -3.42 2.05
N ARG A 142 -4.49 -3.98 1.70
CA ARG A 142 -4.00 -5.28 2.23
C ARG A 142 -3.07 -5.12 3.42
N PHE A 143 -2.72 -3.88 3.79
CA PHE A 143 -1.61 -3.60 4.71
C PHE A 143 -1.83 -4.17 6.11
N VAL A 144 -2.98 -3.88 6.73
CA VAL A 144 -3.28 -4.30 8.10
C VAL A 144 -3.28 -5.83 8.21
N GLN A 145 -3.91 -6.51 7.27
CA GLN A 145 -3.89 -7.98 7.23
C GLN A 145 -2.46 -8.50 7.06
N HIS A 146 -1.69 -7.94 6.12
CA HIS A 146 -0.37 -8.43 5.81
C HIS A 146 0.61 -8.27 6.98
N ILE A 147 0.65 -7.12 7.65
CA ILE A 147 1.55 -6.93 8.80
C ILE A 147 1.18 -7.87 9.96
N ILE A 148 -0.10 -8.11 10.21
CA ILE A 148 -0.56 -9.06 11.24
C ILE A 148 -0.11 -10.49 10.89
N GLU A 149 -0.32 -10.92 9.65
CA GLU A 149 0.07 -12.25 9.19
C GLU A 149 1.59 -12.45 9.23
N SER A 150 2.35 -11.46 8.76
CA SER A 150 3.81 -11.49 8.79
C SER A 150 4.34 -11.60 10.22
N ILE A 151 3.79 -10.84 11.18
CA ILE A 151 4.19 -10.94 12.59
C ILE A 151 3.83 -12.32 13.16
N ARG A 152 2.65 -12.87 12.84
CA ARG A 152 2.23 -14.20 13.30
C ARG A 152 3.16 -15.31 12.79
N GLN A 153 3.68 -15.18 11.58
CA GLN A 153 4.58 -16.17 10.98
C GLN A 153 5.93 -16.27 11.72
N LEU A 154 6.36 -15.24 12.45
CA LEU A 154 7.60 -15.28 13.25
C LEU A 154 7.54 -16.27 14.43
N LYS A 155 6.34 -16.65 14.89
CA LYS A 155 6.15 -17.55 16.04
C LYS A 155 6.97 -17.14 17.27
N LEU A 156 6.93 -15.85 17.60
CA LEU A 156 7.65 -15.25 18.72
C LEU A 156 7.39 -16.03 20.02
N HIS A 157 8.45 -16.30 20.78
CA HIS A 157 8.39 -17.15 21.97
C HIS A 157 8.44 -16.35 23.28
N ASN A 158 9.07 -15.18 23.25
CA ASN A 158 9.39 -14.37 24.42
C ASN A 158 8.57 -13.07 24.49
N ILE A 159 8.06 -12.59 23.35
CA ILE A 159 7.15 -11.44 23.29
C ILE A 159 5.71 -11.90 23.52
N GLU A 160 5.08 -11.42 24.59
CA GLU A 160 3.70 -11.76 24.97
C GLU A 160 2.66 -10.84 24.35
N HIS A 161 2.99 -9.55 24.21
CA HIS A 161 2.05 -8.52 23.75
C HIS A 161 2.70 -7.58 22.75
N ILE A 162 1.99 -7.33 21.64
CA ILE A 162 2.35 -6.34 20.64
C ILE A 162 1.17 -5.38 20.49
N GLN A 163 1.44 -4.09 20.66
CA GLN A 163 0.51 -3.01 20.32
C GLN A 163 1.04 -2.28 19.10
N ILE A 164 0.19 -2.02 18.12
CA ILE A 164 0.52 -1.22 16.93
C ILE A 164 -0.30 0.06 16.99
N ILE A 165 0.37 1.20 16.90
CA ILE A 165 -0.25 2.52 16.72
C ILE A 165 0.14 3.01 15.33
N MET A 166 -0.86 3.39 14.54
CA MET A 166 -0.67 3.93 13.20
C MET A 166 -1.14 5.38 13.18
N VAL A 167 -0.31 6.26 12.63
CA VAL A 167 -0.67 7.63 12.25
C VAL A 167 -0.78 7.64 10.73
N THR A 168 -1.96 7.95 10.20
CA THR A 168 -2.27 7.69 8.79
C THR A 168 -3.25 8.70 8.22
N HIS A 169 -3.04 9.04 6.94
CA HIS A 169 -4.02 9.73 6.09
C HIS A 169 -4.74 8.77 5.11
N SER A 170 -4.60 7.46 5.29
CA SER A 170 -5.16 6.46 4.40
C SER A 170 -6.57 6.02 4.84
N PRO A 171 -7.62 6.30 4.04
CA PRO A 171 -8.96 5.75 4.33
C PRO A 171 -9.01 4.22 4.22
N PHE A 172 -8.06 3.60 3.49
CA PHE A 172 -7.95 2.15 3.38
C PHE A 172 -7.60 1.51 4.72
N VAL A 173 -6.62 2.08 5.43
CA VAL A 173 -6.25 1.62 6.78
C VAL A 173 -7.39 1.82 7.77
N LEU A 174 -8.09 2.96 7.70
CA LEU A 174 -9.25 3.23 8.56
C LEU A 174 -10.39 2.20 8.37
N SER A 175 -10.58 1.69 7.15
CA SER A 175 -11.60 0.68 6.85
C SER A 175 -11.36 -0.66 7.57
N ASP A 176 -10.12 -0.99 7.91
CA ASP A 176 -9.79 -2.24 8.62
C ASP A 176 -9.85 -2.10 10.15
N ILE A 177 -10.04 -0.89 10.68
CA ILE A 177 -9.97 -0.61 12.12
C ILE A 177 -11.34 -0.17 12.65
N PRO A 178 -11.86 -0.76 13.75
CA PRO A 178 -13.08 -0.28 14.40
C PRO A 178 -12.94 1.15 14.92
N SER A 179 -13.99 1.96 14.79
CA SER A 179 -13.97 3.39 15.11
C SER A 179 -13.58 3.69 16.56
N LYS A 180 -13.98 2.83 17.50
CA LYS A 180 -13.59 2.88 18.92
C LYS A 180 -12.08 2.76 19.17
N ASN A 181 -11.32 2.25 18.21
CA ASN A 181 -9.86 2.11 18.27
C ASN A 181 -9.14 3.23 17.50
N ILE A 182 -9.87 4.25 17.04
CA ILE A 182 -9.34 5.35 16.24
C ILE A 182 -9.48 6.65 17.04
N LEU A 183 -8.40 7.43 17.07
CA LEU A 183 -8.41 8.80 17.58
C LEU A 183 -8.41 9.76 16.39
N PHE A 184 -9.57 10.34 16.08
CA PHE A 184 -9.66 11.36 15.03
C PHE A 184 -9.14 12.69 15.54
N LEU A 185 -8.35 13.38 14.73
CA LEU A 185 -7.77 14.68 15.06
C LEU A 185 -8.29 15.75 14.10
N ASN A 186 -8.78 16.86 14.64
CA ASN A 186 -9.22 18.01 13.87
C ASN A 186 -8.81 19.30 14.59
N LYS A 187 -8.22 20.24 13.86
CA LYS A 187 -7.73 21.53 14.40
C LYS A 187 -6.90 21.38 15.68
N GLY A 188 -6.07 20.33 15.75
CA GLY A 188 -5.17 20.07 16.88
C GLY A 188 -5.82 19.43 18.11
N GLY A 189 -7.11 19.06 18.05
CA GLY A 189 -7.82 18.39 19.15
C GLY A 189 -8.46 17.06 18.72
N PRO A 190 -8.71 16.14 19.68
CA PRO A 190 -9.41 14.90 19.39
C PRO A 190 -10.91 15.13 19.18
N ILE A 191 -11.50 14.36 18.27
CA ILE A 191 -12.95 14.31 18.04
C ILE A 191 -13.49 12.92 18.46
N PRO A 192 -14.67 12.84 19.11
CA PRO A 192 -15.34 11.58 19.38
C PRO A 192 -15.56 10.74 18.12
N ALA A 193 -15.27 9.45 18.19
CA ALA A 193 -15.48 8.53 17.07
C ALA A 193 -16.95 8.45 16.62
N ASP A 194 -17.90 8.71 17.54
CA ASP A 194 -19.34 8.73 17.27
C ASP A 194 -19.74 9.81 16.25
N ASP A 195 -18.98 10.91 16.15
CA ASP A 195 -19.25 12.00 15.20
C ASP A 195 -18.85 11.63 13.77
N ILE A 196 -17.93 10.68 13.59
CA ILE A 196 -17.47 10.19 12.29
C ILE A 196 -18.33 9.01 11.81
N GLY A 197 -18.70 8.13 12.74
CA GLY A 197 -19.47 6.92 12.49
C GLY A 197 -18.64 5.63 12.48
N LEU A 198 -19.22 4.57 11.90
CA LEU A 198 -18.59 3.25 11.86
C LEU A 198 -17.55 3.17 10.72
N THR A 199 -16.35 2.70 11.05
CA THR A 199 -15.24 2.62 10.10
C THR A 199 -14.93 1.21 9.59
N PHE A 200 -15.09 0.19 10.44
CA PHE A 200 -14.74 -1.18 10.08
C PHE A 200 -15.62 -1.72 8.94
N GLY A 201 -14.98 -2.12 7.82
CA GLY A 201 -15.64 -2.51 6.57
C GLY A 201 -16.36 -1.35 5.87
N GLY A 202 -16.05 -0.10 6.22
CA GLY A 202 -16.71 1.09 5.71
C GLY A 202 -16.32 1.42 4.26
N ASN A 203 -17.22 2.13 3.57
CA ASN A 203 -16.97 2.62 2.21
C ASN A 203 -15.81 3.63 2.20
N ILE A 204 -14.80 3.38 1.37
CA ILE A 204 -13.58 4.20 1.31
C ILE A 204 -13.88 5.67 0.95
N HIS A 205 -14.84 5.94 0.07
CA HIS A 205 -15.21 7.32 -0.29
C HIS A 205 -15.87 8.06 0.88
N GLU A 206 -16.74 7.38 1.64
CA GLU A 206 -17.33 7.97 2.84
C GLU A 206 -16.29 8.22 3.92
N LEU A 207 -15.37 7.27 4.13
CA LEU A 207 -14.28 7.42 5.09
C LEU A 207 -13.34 8.55 4.68
N LEU A 208 -13.08 8.70 3.38
CA LEU A 208 -12.29 9.83 2.87
C LEU A 208 -12.99 11.16 3.17
N ALA A 209 -14.29 11.25 2.90
CA ALA A 209 -15.05 12.47 3.13
C ALA A 209 -15.16 12.82 4.62
N LYS A 210 -15.63 11.87 5.45
CA LYS A 210 -15.91 12.08 6.87
C LYS A 210 -14.65 12.06 7.73
N GLY A 211 -13.78 11.08 7.52
CA GLY A 211 -12.57 10.86 8.32
C GLY A 211 -11.51 11.95 8.15
N PHE A 212 -11.51 12.64 7.01
CA PHE A 212 -10.60 13.76 6.74
C PHE A 212 -11.29 15.12 6.66
N PHE A 213 -12.56 15.20 7.10
CA PHE A 213 -13.30 16.45 7.24
C PHE A 213 -13.39 17.28 5.95
N LEU A 214 -13.56 16.59 4.81
CA LEU A 214 -13.72 17.22 3.50
C LEU A 214 -15.14 17.75 3.35
N ASN A 215 -15.39 18.93 3.93
CA ASN A 215 -16.72 19.55 3.97
C ASN A 215 -17.15 20.16 2.62
N ASP A 216 -16.20 20.54 1.76
CA ASP A 216 -16.47 21.22 0.49
C ASP A 216 -16.63 20.26 -0.71
N GLY A 217 -16.82 18.97 -0.41
CA GLY A 217 -16.99 17.90 -1.39
C GLY A 217 -15.68 17.19 -1.76
N LEU A 218 -15.79 16.23 -2.69
CA LEU A 218 -14.67 15.40 -3.15
C LEU A 218 -14.10 15.85 -4.51
N VAL A 219 -14.57 17.00 -5.02
CA VAL A 219 -14.14 17.54 -6.31
C VAL A 219 -12.96 18.47 -6.10
N GLY A 220 -11.93 18.34 -6.94
CA GLY A 220 -10.77 19.23 -6.87
C GLY A 220 -11.14 20.70 -7.11
N GLU A 221 -10.53 21.60 -6.34
CA GLU A 221 -10.86 23.03 -6.31
C GLU A 221 -10.77 23.70 -7.70
N TYR A 222 -9.76 23.35 -8.50
CA TYR A 222 -9.63 23.89 -9.86
C TYR A 222 -10.77 23.45 -10.79
N SER A 223 -11.15 22.17 -10.71
CA SER A 223 -12.30 21.64 -11.47
C SER A 223 -13.59 22.32 -11.03
N GLN A 224 -13.78 22.49 -9.71
CA GLN A 224 -14.93 23.18 -9.15
C GLN A 224 -15.00 24.64 -9.61
N TYR A 225 -13.88 25.37 -9.59
CA TYR A 225 -13.78 26.72 -10.13
C TYR A 225 -14.21 26.79 -11.61
N LYS A 226 -13.72 25.87 -12.45
CA LYS A 226 -14.09 25.80 -13.86
C LYS A 226 -15.57 25.50 -14.06
N ILE A 227 -16.11 24.54 -13.33
CA ILE A 227 -17.54 24.18 -13.36
C ILE A 227 -18.39 25.38 -12.96
N ASN A 228 -18.05 26.05 -11.86
CA ASN A 228 -18.76 27.24 -11.39
C ASN A 228 -18.72 28.38 -12.41
N THR A 229 -17.56 28.62 -13.04
CA THR A 229 -17.42 29.63 -14.10
C THR A 229 -18.36 29.33 -15.28
N ILE A 230 -18.47 28.05 -15.68
CA ILE A 230 -19.41 27.62 -16.73
C ILE A 230 -20.85 27.85 -16.29
N ILE A 231 -21.21 27.45 -15.07
CA ILE A 231 -22.56 27.64 -14.52
C ILE A 231 -22.94 29.13 -14.51
N GLU A 232 -22.05 30.00 -14.03
CA GLU A 232 -22.28 31.45 -14.01
C GLU A 232 -22.46 32.02 -15.42
N ARG A 233 -21.65 31.59 -16.39
CA ARG A 233 -21.79 32.00 -17.79
C ARG A 233 -23.13 31.55 -18.39
N LEU A 234 -23.57 30.34 -18.05
CA LEU A 234 -24.83 29.75 -18.51
C LEU A 234 -26.06 30.28 -17.75
N GLN A 235 -25.90 30.90 -16.59
CA GLN A 235 -27.00 31.53 -15.85
C GLN A 235 -27.27 32.96 -16.29
N LYS A 236 -26.26 33.71 -16.75
CA LYS A 236 -26.42 35.10 -17.24
C LYS A 236 -27.47 35.18 -18.35
N GLU A 237 -28.63 35.79 -18.07
CA GLU A 237 -29.80 35.86 -18.97
C GLU A 237 -29.56 36.68 -20.24
N SER A 238 -28.66 37.65 -20.17
CA SER A 238 -28.60 38.74 -21.16
C SER A 238 -27.68 38.51 -22.35
N ASP A 239 -26.95 37.37 -22.42
CA ASP A 239 -25.90 37.19 -23.43
C ASP A 239 -25.98 35.82 -24.12
N PRO A 240 -26.46 35.75 -25.38
CA PRO A 240 -26.48 34.50 -26.14
C PRO A 240 -25.06 33.95 -26.28
N VAL A 241 -24.91 32.64 -26.24
CA VAL A 241 -23.62 31.99 -26.45
C VAL A 241 -23.34 31.94 -27.95
N GLN A 242 -22.23 32.53 -28.39
CA GLN A 242 -21.81 32.49 -29.80
C GLN A 242 -21.27 31.11 -30.19
N THR A 243 -21.25 30.78 -31.48
CA THR A 243 -20.87 29.44 -31.98
C THR A 243 -19.47 29.01 -31.56
N GLU A 244 -18.51 29.93 -31.52
CA GLU A 244 -17.13 29.68 -31.10
C GLU A 244 -17.08 29.34 -29.60
N GLU A 245 -17.72 30.17 -28.77
CA GLU A 245 -17.83 29.96 -27.33
C GLU A 245 -18.59 28.68 -26.97
N TYR A 246 -19.67 28.37 -27.70
CA TYR A 246 -20.41 27.11 -27.54
C TYR A 246 -19.49 25.90 -27.71
N THR A 247 -18.65 25.94 -28.74
CA THR A 247 -17.73 24.84 -29.05
C THR A 247 -16.68 24.67 -27.95
N GLU A 248 -16.17 25.77 -27.38
CA GLU A 248 -15.21 25.73 -26.27
C GLU A 248 -15.85 25.24 -24.95
N LEU A 249 -17.06 25.72 -24.64
CA LEU A 249 -17.81 25.28 -23.47
C LEU A 249 -18.17 23.79 -23.58
N LEU A 250 -18.65 23.33 -24.73
CA LEU A 250 -19.00 21.93 -24.96
C LEU A 250 -17.77 21.01 -24.80
N LYS A 251 -16.61 21.41 -25.34
CA LYS A 251 -15.35 20.67 -25.14
C LYS A 251 -15.02 20.56 -23.65
N THR A 252 -15.14 21.66 -22.91
CA THR A 252 -14.81 21.66 -21.47
C THR A 252 -15.82 20.83 -20.67
N ILE A 253 -17.11 20.96 -20.94
CA ILE A 253 -18.17 20.17 -20.29
C ILE A 253 -18.00 18.67 -20.59
N SER A 254 -17.56 18.32 -21.80
CA SER A 254 -17.32 16.92 -22.17
C SER A 254 -16.19 16.24 -21.39
N LEU A 255 -15.32 17.01 -20.71
CA LEU A 255 -14.26 16.48 -19.84
C LEU A 255 -14.74 16.17 -18.41
N ILE A 256 -15.95 16.59 -18.04
CA ILE A 256 -16.50 16.39 -16.69
C ILE A 256 -16.81 14.91 -16.50
N GLY A 257 -16.18 14.28 -15.51
CA GLY A 257 -16.33 12.84 -15.25
C GLY A 257 -17.65 12.42 -14.60
N GLU A 258 -18.39 13.35 -13.99
CA GLU A 258 -19.70 13.07 -13.39
C GLU A 258 -20.82 13.25 -14.41
N ASP A 259 -21.50 12.15 -14.75
CA ASP A 259 -22.45 12.10 -15.86
C ASP A 259 -23.65 13.02 -15.67
N PHE A 260 -24.23 13.04 -14.46
CA PHE A 260 -25.43 13.85 -14.21
C PHE A 260 -25.12 15.35 -14.30
N LEU A 261 -24.02 15.83 -13.70
CA LEU A 261 -23.55 17.20 -13.88
C LEU A 261 -23.24 17.53 -15.34
N ARG A 262 -22.56 16.64 -16.06
CA ARG A 262 -22.24 16.82 -17.49
C ARG A 262 -23.51 16.97 -18.32
N GLU A 263 -24.48 16.08 -18.15
CA GLU A 263 -25.77 16.15 -18.84
C GLU A 263 -26.51 17.45 -18.54
N LYS A 264 -26.52 17.87 -17.27
CA LYS A 264 -27.21 19.09 -16.87
C LYS A 264 -26.61 20.35 -17.47
N LEU A 265 -25.28 20.43 -17.53
CA LEU A 265 -24.58 21.56 -18.14
C LEU A 265 -24.78 21.63 -19.65
N ILE A 266 -24.83 20.48 -20.34
CA ILE A 266 -25.14 20.45 -21.78
C ILE A 266 -26.58 20.90 -22.03
N GLU A 267 -27.52 20.47 -21.19
CA GLU A 267 -28.90 20.94 -21.26
C GLU A 267 -28.98 22.47 -21.10
N MET A 268 -28.26 23.04 -20.12
CA MET A 268 -28.19 24.49 -19.89
C MET A 268 -27.55 25.22 -21.07
N LEU A 269 -26.47 24.69 -21.63
CA LEU A 269 -25.78 25.25 -22.79
C LEU A 269 -26.69 25.31 -24.02
N ASN A 270 -27.40 24.22 -24.32
CA ASN A 270 -28.31 24.13 -25.46
C ASN A 270 -29.49 25.12 -25.37
N ARG A 271 -29.94 25.45 -24.16
CA ARG A 271 -30.99 26.46 -23.92
C ARG A 271 -30.53 27.89 -24.17
N LYS A 272 -29.22 28.18 -24.13
CA LYS A 272 -28.64 29.52 -24.30
C LYS A 272 -28.21 29.82 -25.73
N THR A 273 -28.12 28.81 -26.58
CA THR A 273 -27.88 28.99 -28.00
C THR A 273 -29.06 29.71 -28.66
N ILE A 274 -28.75 30.69 -29.52
CA ILE A 274 -29.69 31.26 -30.51
C ILE A 274 -30.40 30.09 -31.19
N PRO A 275 -31.71 30.15 -31.52
CA PRO A 275 -32.40 29.07 -32.23
C PRO A 275 -31.60 28.71 -33.48
N ILE A 276 -30.90 27.60 -33.33
CA ILE A 276 -30.02 27.02 -34.30
C ILE A 276 -30.92 26.71 -35.50
N THR A 277 -30.53 27.12 -36.71
CA THR A 277 -31.32 26.70 -37.88
C THR A 277 -31.39 25.17 -37.88
N ARG A 278 -32.54 24.56 -38.21
CA ARG A 278 -32.77 23.09 -38.13
C ARG A 278 -31.60 22.23 -38.65
N LYS A 279 -30.79 22.74 -39.59
CA LYS A 279 -29.57 22.11 -40.10
C LYS A 279 -28.46 21.90 -39.06
N GLU A 280 -28.20 22.89 -38.23
CA GLU A 280 -27.14 22.84 -37.22
C GLU A 280 -27.60 22.02 -36.00
N GLU A 281 -28.92 22.00 -35.70
CA GLU A 281 -29.52 21.13 -34.68
C GLU A 281 -29.40 19.64 -35.07
N ILE A 282 -29.61 19.33 -36.36
CA ILE A 282 -29.36 18.00 -36.92
C ILE A 282 -27.89 17.60 -36.74
N LYS A 283 -26.95 18.52 -37.03
CA LYS A 283 -25.51 18.25 -36.89
C LYS A 283 -25.11 17.98 -35.44
N LEU A 284 -25.66 18.72 -34.48
CA LEU A 284 -25.42 18.52 -33.06
C LEU A 284 -25.97 17.17 -32.56
N LEU A 285 -27.17 16.79 -33.03
CA LEU A 285 -27.76 15.49 -32.73
C LEU A 285 -26.94 14.34 -33.34
N GLU A 286 -26.41 14.52 -34.56
CA GLU A 286 -25.50 13.55 -35.19
C GLU A 286 -24.19 13.37 -34.41
N ASP A 287 -23.59 14.47 -33.93
CA ASP A 287 -22.38 14.40 -33.09
C ASP A 287 -22.64 13.71 -31.74
N ARG A 288 -23.82 13.97 -31.12
CA ARG A 288 -24.26 13.29 -29.91
C ARG A 288 -24.48 11.78 -30.15
N LEU A 289 -25.13 11.42 -31.26
CA LEU A 289 -25.35 10.03 -31.67
C LEU A 289 -24.02 9.29 -31.89
N LYS A 290 -23.01 9.99 -32.41
CA LYS A 290 -21.67 9.45 -32.63
C LYS A 290 -20.92 9.20 -31.33
N MET A 291 -21.11 10.04 -30.31
CA MET A 291 -20.54 9.80 -28.98
C MET A 291 -21.20 8.60 -28.30
N LEU A 292 -22.53 8.55 -28.27
CA LEU A 292 -23.28 7.42 -27.67
C LEU A 292 -22.95 6.07 -28.32
N LYS A 293 -22.77 6.03 -29.64
CA LYS A 293 -22.33 4.82 -30.35
C LYS A 293 -20.89 4.40 -30.03
N ARG A 294 -20.02 5.33 -29.63
CA ARG A 294 -18.66 4.99 -29.18
C ARG A 294 -18.67 4.40 -27.78
N GLU A 295 -19.53 4.92 -26.90
CA GLU A 295 -19.73 4.37 -25.56
C GLU A 295 -20.28 2.93 -25.64
N GLN A 296 -21.25 2.68 -26.52
CA GLN A 296 -21.85 1.35 -26.69
C GLN A 296 -20.92 0.29 -27.33
N ASN A 297 -19.82 0.71 -27.98
CA ASN A 297 -18.83 -0.20 -28.59
C ASN A 297 -17.61 -0.44 -27.69
N ASN A 298 -17.53 0.23 -26.54
CA ASN A 298 -16.44 0.10 -25.57
C ASN A 298 -16.85 -0.70 -24.31
N ASP A 299 -18.10 -1.19 -24.26
CA ASP A 299 -18.57 -2.27 -23.38
C ASP A 299 -18.45 -3.63 -24.09
#